data_AF-A0A969HSW7-F1
#
_entry.id   AF-A0A969HSW7-F1
#
_cell.length_a   1.000
_cell.length_b   1.000
_cell.length_c   1.000
_cell.angle_alpha   90.00
_cell.angle_beta   90.00
_cell.angle_gamma   90.00
#
_symmetry.space_group_name_H-M   'P 1'
#
loop_
_entity.id
_entity.type
_entity.pdbx_description
1 polymer ?
#
loop_
_entity_poly.entity_id
_entity_poly.type
_entity_poly.pdbx_seq_one_letter_code
_entity_poly.pdbx_strand_id
1 'polypeptide(L)'
;MSEDHVRIFDTTLRDGEQAPGCTMTLEEKLAVARQLARLNVDIIEAGFPAASPGDWAAVHQIAQEVGTPDGPMIAALARANKDDIEKAWTAIQPAAKKRIHTFISSSDIHIEHQLRSTREKVLEKVREMVRFARSLCDNIEFSPMDATRSDIQYVYTMLAIAIEEGATTLNIPDTVGYATPEDYGDLIAGIIENVPGARKVTLSTHCHDDLGMAVANSLSGVSAGARQIECTINGIGERAGNASLEEVVMALHTRAAFYEVRSQINTHELARASRLVSSFTGIPIPPNKAIVGANAFAHESGIHQDGVLKHRQTYEIMSAETVGLESNTLVLGKHSGRHAFRRHLEEMGYTLNDEDFQHVFTRFKELCDRKKHVDDRDIEALVMGETQRIPEIYRLEHVQVTCGTGVVPVATVKLIGPDEQVFIDSDQGTGPVDALYKAINRIVQRPNELVEFAINAVTEGLDAVAEVTVRIKEQQNSTSNGNGNGAGDDNGSTSRGTGVRSQFSIVNRAHTYSGYGVNTDILVAAAEAYMLALNKMLAVKQQRIDAEAAAYAAGYNRDAATYAVDLFGKNITSKAE
;
A
#
# COMPACT_ATOMS: atom_id res chain seq x y z
N MET A 1 1.67 23.99 19.77
CA MET A 1 2.39 23.51 18.56
C MET A 1 2.56 24.72 17.68
N SER A 2 3.78 25.02 17.21
CA SER A 2 4.06 26.24 16.45
C SER A 2 3.14 26.32 15.22
N GLU A 3 2.68 27.53 14.90
CA GLU A 3 1.81 27.81 13.74
C GLU A 3 2.45 27.38 12.39
N ASP A 4 3.74 27.07 12.40
CA ASP A 4 4.61 26.80 11.24
C ASP A 4 4.82 25.30 10.92
N HIS A 5 4.10 24.37 11.55
CA HIS A 5 4.24 22.92 11.29
C HIS A 5 3.02 22.32 10.59
N VAL A 6 3.24 21.61 9.48
CA VAL A 6 2.24 20.77 8.81
C VAL A 6 2.56 19.32 9.09
N ARG A 7 1.59 18.62 9.71
CA ARG A 7 1.72 17.19 9.99
C ARG A 7 1.58 16.37 8.73
N ILE A 8 2.47 15.39 8.56
CA ILE A 8 2.36 14.40 7.49
C ILE A 8 1.70 13.14 8.06
N PHE A 9 0.50 12.87 7.57
CA PHE A 9 -0.25 11.65 7.83
C PHE A 9 -0.04 10.73 6.63
N ASP A 10 0.63 9.60 6.84
CA ASP A 10 0.78 8.58 5.82
C ASP A 10 -0.35 7.56 5.89
N THR A 11 -1.00 7.29 4.76
CA THR A 11 -2.03 6.26 4.60
C THR A 11 -1.61 5.18 3.59
N THR A 12 -0.32 4.95 3.41
CA THR A 12 0.22 3.93 2.49
C THR A 12 -0.25 2.54 2.88
N LEU A 13 -0.31 2.24 4.19
CA LEU A 13 -0.72 0.94 4.74
C LEU A 13 -2.23 0.70 4.76
N ARG A 14 -3.04 1.69 4.37
CA ARG A 14 -4.50 1.59 4.31
C ARG A 14 -5.03 1.95 2.93
N ASP A 15 -4.97 3.23 2.54
CA ASP A 15 -5.46 3.68 1.23
C ASP A 15 -4.56 3.17 0.11
N GLY A 16 -3.24 3.23 0.31
CA GLY A 16 -2.26 2.75 -0.66
C GLY A 16 -2.44 1.27 -1.02
N GLU A 17 -2.74 0.44 -0.03
CA GLU A 17 -2.98 -0.99 -0.21
C GLU A 17 -4.29 -1.30 -0.98
N GLN A 18 -5.26 -0.37 -0.99
CA GLN A 18 -6.52 -0.56 -1.74
C GLN A 18 -6.33 -0.53 -3.26
N ALA A 19 -5.17 -0.05 -3.74
CA ALA A 19 -4.78 -0.15 -5.14
C ALA A 19 -4.74 -1.63 -5.60
N PRO A 20 -5.36 -1.98 -6.74
CA PRO A 20 -5.35 -3.35 -7.24
C PRO A 20 -3.93 -3.93 -7.34
N GLY A 21 -3.69 -5.08 -6.68
CA GLY A 21 -2.42 -5.78 -6.67
C GLY A 21 -1.39 -5.30 -5.65
N CYS A 22 -1.74 -4.35 -4.78
CA CYS A 22 -0.84 -3.81 -3.76
C CYS A 22 -0.94 -4.48 -2.38
N THR A 23 -1.63 -5.62 -2.29
CA THR A 23 -1.84 -6.33 -1.02
C THR A 23 -0.52 -6.72 -0.38
N MET A 24 -0.35 -6.35 0.88
CA MET A 24 0.86 -6.61 1.66
C MET A 24 0.61 -7.69 2.70
N THR A 25 1.62 -8.53 2.92
CA THR A 25 1.65 -9.42 4.09
C THR A 25 1.93 -8.61 5.37
N LEU A 26 1.69 -9.21 6.53
CA LEU A 26 1.96 -8.61 7.84
C LEU A 26 3.41 -8.10 7.98
N GLU A 27 4.39 -8.92 7.57
CA GLU A 27 5.81 -8.56 7.64
C GLU A 27 6.16 -7.38 6.71
N GLU A 28 5.56 -7.34 5.52
CA GLU A 28 5.73 -6.21 4.58
C GLU A 28 5.12 -4.94 5.16
N LYS A 29 3.91 -5.02 5.76
CA LYS A 29 3.30 -3.88 6.46
C LYS A 29 4.18 -3.36 7.59
N LEU A 30 4.78 -4.25 8.39
CA LEU A 30 5.71 -3.88 9.46
C LEU A 30 6.99 -3.24 8.91
N ALA A 31 7.55 -3.77 7.82
CA ALA A 31 8.73 -3.19 7.18
C ALA A 31 8.45 -1.76 6.67
N VAL A 32 7.30 -1.54 6.02
CA VAL A 32 6.86 -0.20 5.60
C VAL A 32 6.61 0.69 6.81
N ALA A 33 5.93 0.22 7.86
CA ALA A 33 5.69 1.01 9.07
C ALA A 33 6.98 1.45 9.77
N ARG A 34 7.99 0.58 9.84
CA ARG A 34 9.33 0.91 10.37
C ARG A 34 10.03 1.95 9.48
N GLN A 35 9.93 1.84 8.16
CA GLN A 35 10.50 2.83 7.24
C GLN A 35 9.79 4.18 7.37
N LEU A 36 8.46 4.21 7.52
CA LEU A 36 7.70 5.44 7.77
C LEU A 36 8.09 6.09 9.09
N ALA A 37 8.33 5.30 10.14
CA ALA A 37 8.85 5.83 11.41
C ALA A 37 10.25 6.44 11.27
N ARG A 38 11.12 5.86 10.43
CA ARG A 38 12.45 6.43 10.12
C ARG A 38 12.38 7.67 9.24
N LEU A 39 11.41 7.73 8.34
CA LEU A 39 11.05 8.92 7.57
C LEU A 39 10.51 10.03 8.50
N ASN A 40 10.18 9.69 9.75
CA ASN A 40 9.68 10.58 10.79
C ASN A 40 8.30 11.18 10.47
N VAL A 41 7.41 10.39 9.86
CA VAL A 41 6.01 10.81 9.66
C VAL A 41 5.31 11.10 10.99
N ASP A 42 4.38 12.05 11.01
CA ASP A 42 3.67 12.41 12.24
C ASP A 42 2.63 11.35 12.63
N ILE A 43 1.90 10.83 11.64
CA ILE A 43 0.85 9.82 11.82
C ILE A 43 0.98 8.72 10.76
N ILE A 44 0.78 7.47 11.16
CA ILE A 44 0.60 6.31 10.27
C ILE A 44 -0.84 5.81 10.43
N GLU A 45 -1.63 5.83 9.36
CA GLU A 45 -2.88 5.05 9.29
C GLU A 45 -2.55 3.62 8.90
N ALA A 46 -2.53 2.76 9.91
CA ALA A 46 -1.96 1.42 9.81
C ALA A 46 -2.89 0.40 9.12
N GLY A 47 -4.15 0.76 8.89
CA GLY A 47 -5.15 -0.12 8.27
C GLY A 47 -6.59 0.24 8.60
N PHE A 48 -7.50 -0.66 8.22
CA PHE A 48 -8.92 -0.64 8.52
C PHE A 48 -9.32 -1.93 9.30
N PRO A 49 -9.17 -1.95 10.63
CA PRO A 49 -9.34 -3.15 11.46
C PRO A 49 -10.66 -3.90 11.33
N ALA A 50 -11.74 -3.22 10.92
CA ALA A 50 -13.04 -3.86 10.72
C ALA A 50 -13.16 -4.65 9.40
N ALA A 51 -12.21 -4.47 8.47
CA ALA A 51 -12.22 -5.15 7.18
C ALA A 51 -11.95 -6.66 7.31
N SER A 52 -11.02 -7.06 8.20
CA SER A 52 -10.74 -8.46 8.50
C SER A 52 -9.97 -8.65 9.81
N PRO A 53 -10.00 -9.86 10.41
CA PRO A 53 -9.15 -10.20 11.55
C PRO A 53 -7.65 -10.03 11.27
N GLY A 54 -7.23 -10.31 10.04
CA GLY A 54 -5.83 -10.11 9.61
C GLY A 54 -5.43 -8.64 9.63
N ASP A 55 -6.32 -7.75 9.21
CA ASP A 55 -6.04 -6.31 9.22
C ASP A 55 -6.06 -5.73 10.63
N TRP A 56 -6.96 -6.21 11.51
CA TRP A 56 -6.92 -5.90 12.94
C TRP A 56 -5.57 -6.33 13.56
N ALA A 57 -5.11 -7.56 13.29
CA ALA A 57 -3.87 -8.08 13.83
C ALA A 57 -2.65 -7.28 13.34
N ALA A 58 -2.63 -6.90 12.07
CA ALA A 58 -1.58 -6.06 11.50
C ALA A 58 -1.51 -4.68 12.17
N VAL A 59 -2.65 -4.00 12.31
CA VAL A 59 -2.71 -2.72 13.02
C VAL A 59 -2.27 -2.86 14.47
N HIS A 60 -2.68 -3.93 15.15
CA HIS A 60 -2.29 -4.18 16.54
C HIS A 60 -0.79 -4.39 16.70
N GLN A 61 -0.16 -5.15 15.81
CA GLN A 61 1.27 -5.37 15.85
C GLN A 61 2.07 -4.10 15.52
N ILE A 62 1.63 -3.33 14.50
CA ILE A 62 2.23 -2.02 14.19
C ILE A 62 2.11 -1.07 15.39
N ALA A 63 0.95 -1.04 16.05
CA ALA A 63 0.72 -0.22 17.23
C ALA A 63 1.70 -0.58 18.37
N GLN A 64 2.00 -1.86 18.54
CA GLN A 64 2.91 -2.36 19.57
C GLN A 64 4.39 -2.09 19.24
N GLU A 65 4.81 -2.31 17.99
CA GLU A 65 6.23 -2.24 17.60
C GLU A 65 6.68 -0.82 17.23
N VAL A 66 5.83 -0.09 16.50
CA VAL A 66 6.17 1.21 15.90
C VAL A 66 5.56 2.37 16.69
N GLY A 67 4.39 2.17 17.30
CA GLY A 67 3.68 3.17 18.11
C GLY A 67 4.31 3.47 19.47
N THR A 68 5.64 3.58 19.56
CA THR A 68 6.37 3.91 20.79
C THR A 68 6.21 5.39 21.17
N PRO A 69 6.59 5.83 22.39
CA PRO A 69 6.49 7.24 22.79
C PRO A 69 7.21 8.22 21.83
N ASP A 70 8.36 7.80 21.31
CA ASP A 70 9.17 8.57 20.37
C ASP A 70 8.80 8.29 18.89
N GLY A 71 7.99 7.26 18.63
CA GLY A 71 7.52 6.87 17.30
C GLY A 71 6.33 7.70 16.78
N PRO A 72 5.79 7.39 15.60
CA PRO A 72 4.63 8.08 15.05
C PRO A 72 3.35 7.82 15.85
N MET A 73 2.34 8.68 15.67
CA MET A 73 0.98 8.37 16.10
C MET A 73 0.39 7.27 15.23
N ILE A 74 -0.30 6.31 15.83
CA ILE A 74 -0.96 5.23 15.08
C ILE A 74 -2.45 5.51 14.98
N ALA A 75 -2.93 5.61 13.75
CA ALA A 75 -4.32 5.81 13.40
C ALA A 75 -4.94 4.52 12.81
N ALA A 76 -6.22 4.31 13.06
CA ALA A 76 -7.01 3.27 12.43
C ALA A 76 -8.32 3.85 11.89
N LEU A 77 -8.66 3.46 10.66
CA LEU A 77 -9.90 3.85 10.02
C LEU A 77 -11.08 3.03 10.56
N ALA A 78 -12.22 3.67 10.76
CA ALA A 78 -13.48 3.03 11.14
C ALA A 78 -14.67 3.70 10.44
N ARG A 79 -15.60 2.92 9.89
CA ARG A 79 -16.91 3.50 9.50
C ARG A 79 -17.59 4.05 10.75
N ALA A 80 -18.48 5.04 10.58
CA ALA A 80 -19.30 5.57 11.66
C ALA A 80 -20.34 4.55 12.17
N ASN A 81 -19.90 3.50 12.86
CA ASN A 81 -20.70 2.53 13.59
C ASN A 81 -19.91 2.00 14.82
N LYS A 82 -20.61 1.51 15.85
CA LYS A 82 -19.98 1.16 17.13
C LYS A 82 -18.95 0.03 17.01
N ASP A 83 -19.28 -1.02 16.26
CA ASP A 83 -18.42 -2.20 16.12
C ASP A 83 -17.10 -1.87 15.40
N ASP A 84 -17.16 -1.12 14.30
CA ASP A 84 -15.96 -0.66 13.60
C ASP A 84 -15.08 0.22 14.49
N ILE A 85 -15.68 1.13 15.25
CA ILE A 85 -14.97 2.03 16.17
C ILE A 85 -14.34 1.25 17.33
N GLU A 86 -15.02 0.25 17.89
CA GLU A 86 -14.49 -0.64 18.92
C GLU A 86 -13.30 -1.46 18.40
N LYS A 87 -13.39 -1.97 17.16
CA LYS A 87 -12.29 -2.69 16.50
C LYS A 87 -11.09 -1.78 16.24
N ALA A 88 -11.31 -0.55 15.76
CA ALA A 88 -10.25 0.42 15.59
C ALA A 88 -9.57 0.76 16.92
N TRP A 89 -10.36 0.99 17.98
CA TRP A 89 -9.85 1.27 19.32
C TRP A 89 -8.98 0.14 19.87
N THR A 90 -9.49 -1.10 19.85
CA THR A 90 -8.77 -2.27 20.37
C THR A 90 -7.50 -2.57 19.58
N ALA A 91 -7.50 -2.34 18.26
CA ALA A 91 -6.32 -2.52 17.43
C ALA A 91 -5.21 -1.52 17.83
N ILE A 92 -5.50 -0.23 17.98
CA ILE A 92 -4.48 0.79 18.27
C ILE A 92 -4.14 0.93 19.76
N GLN A 93 -4.80 0.18 20.65
CA GLN A 93 -4.63 0.29 22.10
C GLN A 93 -3.18 0.16 22.61
N PRO A 94 -2.29 -0.65 22.00
CA PRO A 94 -0.88 -0.73 22.41
C PRO A 94 -0.08 0.55 22.16
N ALA A 95 -0.46 1.38 21.18
CA ALA A 95 0.34 2.55 20.80
C ALA A 95 0.35 3.63 21.88
N ALA A 96 1.50 4.27 22.11
CA ALA A 96 1.65 5.39 23.03
C ALA A 96 0.81 6.60 22.58
N LYS A 97 0.76 6.86 21.27
CA LYS A 97 -0.02 7.93 20.63
C LYS A 97 -1.02 7.30 19.67
N LYS A 98 -2.31 7.53 19.90
CA LYS A 98 -3.42 6.85 19.24
C LYS A 98 -4.34 7.85 18.55
N ARG A 99 -4.95 7.46 17.44
CA ARG A 99 -6.03 8.21 16.80
C ARG A 99 -7.09 7.28 16.22
N ILE A 100 -8.35 7.58 16.45
CA ILE A 100 -9.45 6.95 15.71
C ILE A 100 -9.83 7.89 14.58
N HIS A 101 -9.75 7.41 13.34
CA HIS A 101 -10.24 8.11 12.16
C HIS A 101 -11.60 7.51 11.78
N THR A 102 -12.68 8.29 11.94
CA THR A 102 -14.02 7.86 11.56
C THR A 102 -14.60 8.71 10.45
N PHE A 103 -15.41 8.10 9.58
CA PHE A 103 -15.94 8.77 8.40
C PHE A 103 -17.38 8.35 8.10
N ILE A 104 -18.08 9.22 7.37
CA ILE A 104 -19.35 8.92 6.73
C ILE A 104 -19.53 9.78 5.48
N SER A 105 -20.22 9.26 4.46
CA SER A 105 -20.47 10.00 3.22
C SER A 105 -21.34 11.24 3.44
N SER A 106 -20.95 12.33 2.79
CA SER A 106 -21.60 13.65 2.93
C SER A 106 -22.36 14.09 1.68
N SER A 107 -22.05 13.53 0.50
CA SER A 107 -22.68 13.93 -0.76
C SER A 107 -24.05 13.30 -0.94
N ASP A 108 -24.98 14.02 -1.57
CA ASP A 108 -26.35 13.52 -1.77
C ASP A 108 -26.38 12.21 -2.55
N ILE A 109 -25.52 12.08 -3.55
CA ILE A 109 -25.40 10.86 -4.36
C ILE A 109 -25.02 9.65 -3.51
N HIS A 110 -24.12 9.81 -2.54
CA HIS A 110 -23.77 8.76 -1.60
C HIS A 110 -24.87 8.53 -0.56
N ILE A 111 -25.44 9.59 0.00
CA ILE A 111 -26.51 9.48 1.00
C ILE A 111 -27.72 8.71 0.42
N GLU A 112 -28.14 9.03 -0.81
CA GLU A 112 -29.29 8.42 -1.45
C GLU A 112 -28.98 7.01 -1.96
N HIS A 113 -27.92 6.85 -2.75
CA HIS A 113 -27.71 5.59 -3.50
C HIS A 113 -26.81 4.58 -2.78
N GLN A 114 -25.83 5.05 -1.99
CA GLN A 114 -24.90 4.18 -1.27
C GLN A 114 -25.46 3.83 0.12
N LEU A 115 -25.77 4.85 0.93
CA LEU A 115 -26.24 4.69 2.30
C LEU A 115 -27.75 4.42 2.40
N ARG A 116 -28.53 4.79 1.37
CA ARG A 116 -30.00 4.73 1.36
C ARG A 116 -30.60 5.39 2.60
N SER A 117 -30.10 6.58 2.92
CA SER A 117 -30.41 7.34 4.13
C SER A 117 -30.90 8.76 3.78
N THR A 118 -31.04 9.61 4.80
CA THR A 118 -31.34 11.04 4.64
C THR A 118 -30.26 11.89 5.31
N ARG A 119 -30.13 13.15 4.91
CA ARG A 119 -29.18 14.11 5.49
C ARG A 119 -29.30 14.17 7.01
N GLU A 120 -30.51 14.19 7.56
CA GLU A 120 -30.79 14.29 9.00
C GLU A 120 -30.31 13.05 9.76
N LYS A 121 -30.58 11.85 9.22
CA LYS A 121 -30.13 10.59 9.81
C LYS A 121 -28.61 10.49 9.82
N VAL A 122 -27.95 10.98 8.76
CA VAL A 122 -26.49 11.01 8.68
C VAL A 122 -25.91 11.96 9.73
N LEU A 123 -26.48 13.16 9.93
CA LEU A 123 -26.03 14.08 10.98
C LEU A 123 -26.20 13.49 12.39
N GLU A 124 -27.33 12.82 12.66
CA GLU A 124 -27.52 12.13 13.95
C GLU A 124 -26.49 11.00 14.13
N LYS A 125 -26.15 10.29 13.04
CA LYS A 125 -25.12 9.26 13.08
C LYS A 125 -23.73 9.84 13.37
N VAL A 126 -23.37 10.96 12.76
CA VAL A 126 -22.14 11.70 13.08
C VAL A 126 -22.12 12.05 14.56
N ARG A 127 -23.23 12.58 15.08
CA ARG A 127 -23.35 12.96 16.48
C ARG A 127 -23.08 11.78 17.42
N GLU A 128 -23.80 10.68 17.21
CA GLU A 128 -23.69 9.48 18.05
C GLU A 128 -22.29 8.85 17.98
N MET A 129 -21.73 8.74 16.78
CA MET A 129 -20.51 7.96 16.54
C MET A 129 -19.24 8.73 16.88
N VAL A 130 -19.18 10.05 16.63
CA VAL A 130 -18.04 10.86 17.07
C VAL A 130 -18.00 10.93 18.59
N ARG A 131 -19.15 11.10 19.26
CA ARG A 131 -19.25 11.03 20.73
C ARG A 131 -18.78 9.69 21.27
N PHE A 132 -19.20 8.60 20.62
CA PHE A 132 -18.79 7.26 21.02
C PHE A 132 -17.27 7.05 20.84
N ALA A 133 -16.71 7.43 19.70
CA ALA A 133 -15.26 7.36 19.48
C ALA A 133 -14.50 8.19 20.52
N ARG A 134 -14.99 9.40 20.84
CA ARG A 134 -14.43 10.28 21.87
C ARG A 134 -14.44 9.67 23.27
N SER A 135 -15.41 8.81 23.57
CA SER A 135 -15.46 8.10 24.86
C SER A 135 -14.37 7.04 25.01
N LEU A 136 -13.77 6.61 23.90
CA LEU A 136 -12.68 5.63 23.85
C LEU A 136 -11.31 6.27 23.67
N CYS A 137 -11.21 7.31 22.82
CA CYS A 137 -9.95 7.93 22.45
C CYS A 137 -10.04 9.46 22.49
N ASP A 138 -8.98 10.11 22.99
CA ASP A 138 -8.90 11.57 23.06
C ASP A 138 -8.55 12.25 21.73
N ASN A 139 -8.06 11.52 20.73
CA ASN A 139 -7.70 12.07 19.43
C ASN A 139 -8.59 11.45 18.35
N ILE A 140 -9.56 12.23 17.90
CA ILE A 140 -10.57 11.81 16.93
C ILE A 140 -10.40 12.64 15.67
N GLU A 141 -10.28 11.94 14.55
CA GLU A 141 -10.34 12.52 13.23
C GLU A 141 -11.67 12.14 12.57
N PHE A 142 -12.35 13.15 12.01
CA PHE A 142 -13.62 12.95 11.33
C PHE A 142 -13.54 13.40 9.87
N SER A 143 -14.08 12.56 8.97
CA SER A 143 -14.13 12.82 7.54
C SER A 143 -15.55 12.82 6.99
N PRO A 144 -16.08 13.96 6.47
CA PRO A 144 -17.21 13.95 5.56
C PRO A 144 -16.74 13.42 4.20
N MET A 145 -16.86 12.13 3.96
CA MET A 145 -16.44 11.51 2.70
C MET A 145 -17.18 12.16 1.52
N ASP A 146 -16.46 12.39 0.42
CA ASP A 146 -16.93 13.06 -0.79
C ASP A 146 -17.25 14.56 -0.63
N ALA A 147 -16.54 15.25 0.28
CA ALA A 147 -16.79 16.65 0.64
C ALA A 147 -16.79 17.62 -0.54
N THR A 148 -15.90 17.42 -1.53
CA THR A 148 -15.74 18.31 -2.69
C THR A 148 -16.94 18.32 -3.64
N ARG A 149 -17.84 17.33 -3.54
CA ARG A 149 -19.06 17.24 -4.35
C ARG A 149 -20.34 17.42 -3.51
N SER A 150 -20.19 17.77 -2.24
CA SER A 150 -21.30 17.94 -1.30
C SER A 150 -21.80 19.37 -1.27
N ASP A 151 -23.04 19.54 -0.82
CA ASP A 151 -23.58 20.84 -0.46
C ASP A 151 -22.75 21.43 0.70
N ILE A 152 -22.12 22.57 0.43
CA ILE A 152 -21.18 23.20 1.37
C ILE A 152 -21.83 23.58 2.71
N GLN A 153 -23.09 24.00 2.72
CA GLN A 153 -23.79 24.36 3.95
C GLN A 153 -24.07 23.12 4.81
N TYR A 154 -24.35 21.99 4.14
CA TYR A 154 -24.50 20.70 4.81
C TYR A 154 -23.16 20.22 5.39
N VAL A 155 -22.06 20.36 4.64
CA VAL A 155 -20.70 20.05 5.13
C VAL A 155 -20.37 20.90 6.37
N TYR A 156 -20.62 22.20 6.34
CA TYR A 156 -20.37 23.07 7.49
C TYR A 156 -21.15 22.64 8.73
N THR A 157 -22.42 22.29 8.56
CA THR A 157 -23.27 21.77 9.64
C THR A 157 -22.70 20.46 10.21
N MET A 158 -22.31 19.53 9.33
CA MET A 158 -21.75 18.24 9.74
C MET A 158 -20.45 18.41 10.52
N LEU A 159 -19.54 19.25 10.04
CA LEU A 159 -18.25 19.52 10.69
C LEU A 159 -18.43 20.21 12.04
N ALA A 160 -19.38 21.14 12.17
CA ALA A 160 -19.70 21.77 13.44
C ALA A 160 -20.15 20.73 14.49
N ILE A 161 -21.03 19.82 14.08
CA ILE A 161 -21.49 18.71 14.94
C ILE A 161 -20.31 17.81 15.33
N ALA A 162 -19.43 17.46 14.39
CA ALA A 162 -18.26 16.64 14.70
C ALA A 162 -17.35 17.31 15.74
N ILE A 163 -17.10 18.62 15.63
CA ILE A 163 -16.34 19.39 16.64
C ILE A 163 -17.04 19.37 18.00
N GLU A 164 -18.34 19.65 18.04
CA GLU A 164 -19.14 19.66 19.29
C GLU A 164 -19.04 18.33 20.03
N GLU A 165 -18.99 17.22 19.31
CA GLU A 165 -18.95 15.87 19.88
C GLU A 165 -17.53 15.34 20.14
N GLY A 166 -16.50 16.15 19.85
CA GLY A 166 -15.12 15.91 20.29
C GLY A 166 -14.12 15.55 19.19
N ALA A 167 -14.44 15.77 17.91
CA ALA A 167 -13.45 15.70 16.84
C ALA A 167 -12.32 16.72 17.07
N THR A 168 -11.08 16.26 17.04
CA THR A 168 -9.87 17.09 17.20
C THR A 168 -9.19 17.43 15.87
N THR A 169 -9.51 16.65 14.84
CA THR A 169 -9.06 16.85 13.47
C THR A 169 -10.25 16.67 12.52
N LEU A 170 -10.39 17.55 11.54
CA LEU A 170 -11.35 17.41 10.46
C LEU A 170 -10.58 17.17 9.17
N ASN A 171 -10.74 15.98 8.59
CA ASN A 171 -10.14 15.64 7.32
C ASN A 171 -11.14 15.89 6.20
N ILE A 172 -10.72 16.65 5.18
CA ILE A 172 -11.60 17.11 4.10
C ILE A 172 -11.20 16.39 2.81
N PRO A 173 -11.85 15.27 2.46
CA PRO A 173 -11.42 14.47 1.33
C PRO A 173 -11.94 15.01 -0.01
N ASP A 174 -11.05 15.17 -1.00
CA ASP A 174 -11.40 15.17 -2.42
C ASP A 174 -11.44 13.72 -2.93
N THR A 175 -12.46 12.98 -2.49
CA THR A 175 -12.58 11.53 -2.65
C THR A 175 -12.45 11.04 -4.09
N VAL A 176 -12.85 11.87 -5.07
CA VAL A 176 -12.81 11.52 -6.49
C VAL A 176 -11.70 12.25 -7.23
N GLY A 177 -10.92 13.13 -6.59
CA GLY A 177 -9.83 13.85 -7.25
C GLY A 177 -10.31 14.81 -8.35
N TYR A 178 -11.49 15.41 -8.19
CA TYR A 178 -12.12 16.27 -9.19
C TYR A 178 -11.87 17.76 -8.95
N ALA A 179 -11.54 18.17 -7.72
CA ALA A 179 -11.40 19.58 -7.38
C ALA A 179 -10.19 20.20 -8.06
N THR A 180 -10.28 21.49 -8.38
CA THR A 180 -9.10 22.30 -8.74
C THR A 180 -8.44 22.89 -7.49
N PRO A 181 -7.18 23.35 -7.56
CA PRO A 181 -6.50 23.94 -6.42
C PRO A 181 -7.25 25.14 -5.84
N GLU A 182 -7.85 25.99 -6.68
CA GLU A 182 -8.66 27.12 -6.27
C GLU A 182 -9.94 26.66 -5.56
N ASP A 183 -10.69 25.71 -6.14
CA ASP A 183 -11.90 25.16 -5.51
C ASP A 183 -11.60 24.58 -4.12
N TYR A 184 -10.50 23.84 -4.02
CA TYR A 184 -10.12 23.16 -2.78
C TYR A 184 -9.57 24.13 -1.72
N GLY A 185 -8.81 25.14 -2.13
CA GLY A 185 -8.35 26.21 -1.26
C GLY A 185 -9.52 27.01 -0.67
N ASP A 186 -10.48 27.40 -1.52
CA ASP A 186 -11.70 28.11 -1.12
C ASP A 186 -12.57 27.27 -0.17
N LEU A 187 -12.66 25.95 -0.41
CA LEU A 187 -13.34 25.01 0.49
C LEU A 187 -12.72 25.04 1.90
N ILE A 188 -11.39 24.90 2.01
CA ILE A 188 -10.70 24.92 3.30
C ILE A 188 -10.84 26.28 3.99
N ALA A 189 -10.64 27.38 3.27
CA ALA A 189 -10.80 28.73 3.81
C ALA A 189 -12.23 28.96 4.31
N GLY A 190 -13.23 28.55 3.52
CA GLY A 190 -14.64 28.64 3.88
C GLY A 190 -14.99 27.81 5.12
N ILE A 191 -14.39 26.63 5.31
CA ILE A 191 -14.56 25.84 6.54
C ILE A 191 -14.02 26.62 7.75
N ILE A 192 -12.83 27.20 7.65
CA ILE A 192 -12.20 27.98 8.74
C ILE A 192 -13.07 29.20 9.12
N GLU A 193 -13.69 29.84 8.14
CA GLU A 193 -14.53 31.02 8.34
C GLU A 193 -15.91 30.67 8.91
N ASN A 194 -16.56 29.65 8.37
CA ASN A 194 -18.00 29.41 8.59
C ASN A 194 -18.31 28.32 9.61
N VAL A 195 -17.37 27.41 9.92
CA VAL A 195 -17.63 26.31 10.86
C VAL A 195 -17.27 26.72 12.30
N PRO A 196 -18.23 26.75 13.23
CA PRO A 196 -17.97 27.08 14.62
C PRO A 196 -16.92 26.13 15.23
N GLY A 197 -15.84 26.72 15.76
CA GLY A 197 -14.77 25.96 16.40
C GLY A 197 -13.69 25.42 15.45
N ALA A 198 -13.79 25.61 14.12
CA ALA A 198 -12.80 25.12 13.17
C ALA A 198 -11.37 25.59 13.47
N ARG A 199 -11.21 26.83 13.95
CA ARG A 199 -9.91 27.38 14.35
C ARG A 199 -9.28 26.72 15.59
N LYS A 200 -10.02 25.87 16.32
CA LYS A 200 -9.55 25.16 17.51
C LYS A 200 -9.14 23.72 17.22
N VAL A 201 -9.42 23.21 16.03
CA VAL A 201 -9.12 21.85 15.59
C VAL A 201 -8.12 21.88 14.44
N THR A 202 -7.51 20.74 14.14
CA THR A 202 -6.63 20.63 12.98
C THR A 202 -7.47 20.38 11.73
N LEU A 203 -7.26 21.13 10.64
CA LEU A 203 -7.78 20.75 9.33
C LEU A 203 -6.75 19.90 8.59
N SER A 204 -7.20 18.76 8.07
CA SER A 204 -6.42 17.82 7.26
C SER A 204 -6.92 17.83 5.82
N THR A 205 -5.98 17.72 4.88
CA THR A 205 -6.28 17.57 3.45
C THR A 205 -6.09 16.12 3.04
N HIS A 206 -6.98 15.57 2.22
CA HIS A 206 -6.88 14.21 1.68
C HIS A 206 -7.34 14.25 0.22
N CYS A 207 -6.41 14.33 -0.72
CA CYS A 207 -6.74 14.54 -2.13
C CYS A 207 -6.37 13.32 -2.96
N HIS A 208 -7.33 12.84 -3.76
CA HIS A 208 -7.06 11.83 -4.79
C HIS A 208 -6.64 12.48 -6.12
N ASP A 209 -6.01 11.69 -6.99
CA ASP A 209 -5.27 12.18 -8.14
C ASP A 209 -5.94 11.91 -9.50
N ASP A 210 -7.26 11.70 -9.55
CA ASP A 210 -7.98 11.35 -10.78
C ASP A 210 -7.80 12.37 -11.93
N LEU A 211 -7.54 13.65 -11.61
CA LEU A 211 -7.20 14.71 -12.59
C LEU A 211 -5.71 15.14 -12.55
N GLY A 212 -4.85 14.45 -11.79
CA GLY A 212 -3.42 14.78 -11.66
C GLY A 212 -3.13 16.03 -10.83
N MET A 213 -4.04 16.40 -9.92
CA MET A 213 -3.98 17.64 -9.14
C MET A 213 -3.88 17.41 -7.62
N ALA A 214 -3.73 16.19 -7.13
CA ALA A 214 -3.80 15.87 -5.71
C ALA A 214 -2.79 16.66 -4.86
N VAL A 215 -1.52 16.69 -5.31
CA VAL A 215 -0.44 17.43 -4.64
C VAL A 215 -0.74 18.93 -4.63
N ALA A 216 -1.21 19.48 -5.74
CA ALA A 216 -1.55 20.90 -5.85
C ALA A 216 -2.73 21.27 -4.94
N ASN A 217 -3.77 20.41 -4.87
CA ASN A 217 -4.93 20.59 -4.00
C ASN A 217 -4.52 20.55 -2.51
N SER A 218 -3.73 19.56 -2.10
CA SER A 218 -3.21 19.46 -0.73
C SER A 218 -2.41 20.71 -0.32
N LEU A 219 -1.52 21.21 -1.19
CA LEU A 219 -0.73 22.42 -0.93
C LEU A 219 -1.57 23.70 -0.94
N SER A 220 -2.62 23.77 -1.76
CA SER A 220 -3.60 24.85 -1.72
C SER A 220 -4.35 24.87 -0.38
N GLY A 221 -4.78 23.70 0.11
CA GLY A 221 -5.40 23.58 1.43
C GLY A 221 -4.46 24.01 2.56
N VAL A 222 -3.16 23.69 2.50
CA VAL A 222 -2.17 24.20 3.47
C VAL A 222 -2.07 25.73 3.42
N SER A 223 -2.03 26.30 2.22
CA SER A 223 -1.99 27.76 2.02
C SER A 223 -3.25 28.44 2.56
N ALA A 224 -4.40 27.75 2.49
CA ALA A 224 -5.66 28.20 3.06
C ALA A 224 -5.77 28.02 4.59
N GLY A 225 -4.83 27.32 5.23
CA GLY A 225 -4.75 27.17 6.69
C GLY A 225 -4.81 25.73 7.21
N ALA A 226 -4.87 24.72 6.35
CA ALA A 226 -4.73 23.33 6.79
C ALA A 226 -3.35 23.08 7.43
N ARG A 227 -3.31 22.18 8.41
CA ARG A 227 -2.09 21.84 9.18
C ARG A 227 -1.83 20.33 9.27
N GLN A 228 -2.47 19.57 8.39
CA GLN A 228 -2.19 18.16 8.14
C GLN A 228 -2.41 17.84 6.66
N ILE A 229 -1.57 16.98 6.09
CA ILE A 229 -1.75 16.40 4.76
C ILE A 229 -1.76 14.88 4.90
N GLU A 230 -2.79 14.25 4.35
CA GLU A 230 -2.89 12.81 4.12
C GLU A 230 -2.36 12.47 2.73
N CYS A 231 -1.39 11.58 2.68
CA CYS A 231 -0.65 11.24 1.47
C CYS A 231 -0.14 9.79 1.54
N THR A 232 0.42 9.32 0.43
CA THR A 232 1.03 7.99 0.35
C THR A 232 2.38 8.05 -0.33
N ILE A 233 3.27 7.12 0.03
CA ILE A 233 4.53 6.91 -0.69
C ILE A 233 4.21 6.57 -2.15
N ASN A 234 4.92 7.21 -3.07
CA ASN A 234 4.73 7.07 -4.51
C ASN A 234 3.37 7.57 -5.05
N GLY A 235 2.49 8.10 -4.21
CA GLY A 235 1.13 8.49 -4.59
C GLY A 235 0.20 7.30 -4.85
N ILE A 236 0.51 6.10 -4.34
CA ILE A 236 -0.37 4.94 -4.52
C ILE A 236 -1.72 5.10 -3.81
N GLY A 237 -2.76 4.43 -4.30
CA GLY A 237 -4.09 4.47 -3.71
C GLY A 237 -5.17 4.01 -4.67
N GLU A 238 -6.44 4.23 -4.30
CA GLU A 238 -7.53 3.94 -5.23
C GLU A 238 -7.40 4.69 -6.57
N ARG A 239 -7.70 3.99 -7.67
CA ARG A 239 -7.75 4.54 -9.04
C ARG A 239 -6.41 5.16 -9.47
N ALA A 240 -6.35 6.49 -9.56
CA ALA A 240 -5.16 7.26 -9.91
C ALA A 240 -4.22 7.50 -8.71
N GLY A 241 -4.70 7.22 -7.49
CA GLY A 241 -3.91 7.31 -6.27
C GLY A 241 -4.25 8.49 -5.38
N ASN A 242 -3.35 8.76 -4.44
CA ASN A 242 -3.42 9.85 -3.48
C ASN A 242 -2.35 10.90 -3.80
N ALA A 243 -2.40 12.05 -3.12
CA ALA A 243 -1.27 12.98 -3.09
C ALA A 243 0.02 12.24 -2.71
N SER A 244 1.06 12.40 -3.51
CA SER A 244 2.37 11.78 -3.28
C SER A 244 3.07 12.44 -2.08
N LEU A 245 3.49 11.62 -1.12
CA LEU A 245 4.19 12.06 0.09
C LEU A 245 5.50 12.77 -0.26
N GLU A 246 6.34 12.16 -1.09
CA GLU A 246 7.62 12.74 -1.49
C GLU A 246 7.47 14.08 -2.23
N GLU A 247 6.41 14.23 -3.04
CA GLU A 247 6.13 15.45 -3.78
C GLU A 247 5.62 16.57 -2.87
N VAL A 248 4.66 16.31 -1.98
CA VAL A 248 4.18 17.33 -1.02
C VAL A 248 5.29 17.77 -0.06
N VAL A 249 6.09 16.81 0.44
CA VAL A 249 7.19 17.10 1.37
C VAL A 249 8.26 17.95 0.69
N MET A 250 8.68 17.58 -0.53
CA MET A 250 9.71 18.34 -1.21
C MET A 250 9.21 19.69 -1.72
N ALA A 251 7.93 19.84 -2.04
CA ALA A 251 7.34 21.15 -2.31
C ALA A 251 7.44 22.05 -1.07
N LEU A 252 7.01 21.58 0.10
CA LEU A 252 7.12 22.33 1.36
C LEU A 252 8.58 22.64 1.73
N HIS A 253 9.49 21.68 1.54
CA HIS A 253 10.92 21.83 1.85
C HIS A 253 11.60 22.86 0.94
N THR A 254 11.46 22.71 -0.37
CA THR A 254 12.15 23.57 -1.37
C THR A 254 11.54 24.95 -1.49
N ARG A 255 10.25 25.09 -1.15
CA ARG A 255 9.50 26.35 -1.19
C ARG A 255 9.09 26.83 0.21
N ALA A 256 9.88 26.51 1.23
CA ALA A 256 9.57 26.88 2.63
C ALA A 256 9.31 28.38 2.83
N ALA A 257 10.00 29.25 2.08
CA ALA A 257 9.77 30.71 2.13
C ALA A 257 8.44 31.16 1.54
N PHE A 258 7.82 30.34 0.68
CA PHE A 258 6.51 30.62 0.09
C PHE A 258 5.37 30.09 0.97
N TYR A 259 5.50 28.86 1.45
CA TYR A 259 4.46 28.22 2.27
C TYR A 259 4.50 28.65 3.74
N GLU A 260 5.64 29.17 4.22
CA GLU A 260 5.86 29.61 5.61
C GLU A 260 5.55 28.53 6.66
N VAL A 261 5.59 27.27 6.25
CA VAL A 261 5.41 26.09 7.10
C VAL A 261 6.45 25.04 6.74
N ARG A 262 6.66 24.08 7.65
CA ARG A 262 7.60 22.97 7.50
C ARG A 262 6.94 21.65 7.87
N SER A 263 7.49 20.56 7.36
CA SER A 263 7.26 19.22 7.88
C SER A 263 8.50 18.75 8.66
N GLN A 264 8.36 17.69 9.44
CA GLN A 264 9.44 17.07 10.21
C GLN A 264 10.09 15.88 9.50
N ILE A 265 9.73 15.66 8.24
CA ILE A 265 10.14 14.49 7.46
C ILE A 265 11.65 14.51 7.24
N ASN A 266 12.28 13.37 7.48
CA ASN A 266 13.67 13.14 7.10
C ASN A 266 13.75 12.86 5.60
N THR A 267 13.98 13.91 4.80
CA THR A 267 13.92 13.82 3.33
C THR A 267 14.94 12.85 2.73
N HIS A 268 16.04 12.56 3.44
CA HIS A 268 17.06 11.58 3.02
C HIS A 268 16.54 10.13 2.97
N GLU A 269 15.38 9.84 3.55
CA GLU A 269 14.79 8.49 3.54
C GLU A 269 13.74 8.30 2.41
N LEU A 270 13.46 9.34 1.61
CA LEU A 270 12.39 9.33 0.60
C LEU A 270 12.63 8.30 -0.51
N ALA A 271 13.81 8.31 -1.13
CA ALA A 271 14.13 7.38 -2.21
C ALA A 271 14.03 5.92 -1.77
N ARG A 272 14.49 5.64 -0.54
CA ARG A 272 14.41 4.30 0.02
C ARG A 272 12.98 3.88 0.31
N ALA A 273 12.18 4.74 0.93
CA ALA A 273 10.77 4.46 1.20
C ALA A 273 10.02 4.17 -0.12
N SER A 274 10.30 4.98 -1.15
CA SER A 274 9.76 4.81 -2.50
C SER A 274 10.07 3.42 -3.09
N ARG A 275 11.34 3.00 -3.07
CA ARG A 275 11.76 1.68 -3.60
C ARG A 275 11.20 0.52 -2.78
N LEU A 276 11.18 0.64 -1.45
CA LEU A 276 10.61 -0.39 -0.57
C LEU A 276 9.14 -0.64 -0.90
N VAL A 277 8.34 0.42 -0.98
CA VAL A 277 6.92 0.31 -1.32
C VAL A 277 6.72 -0.22 -2.74
N SER A 278 7.52 0.24 -3.71
CA SER A 278 7.50 -0.28 -5.08
C SER A 278 7.75 -1.79 -5.13
N SER A 279 8.74 -2.30 -4.37
CA SER A 279 9.08 -3.73 -4.34
C SER A 279 7.97 -4.62 -3.76
N PHE A 280 7.28 -4.16 -2.69
CA PHE A 280 6.22 -4.94 -2.05
C PHE A 280 4.91 -4.89 -2.82
N THR A 281 4.58 -3.71 -3.38
CA THR A 281 3.36 -3.54 -4.18
C THR A 281 3.49 -4.08 -5.59
N GLY A 282 4.71 -4.18 -6.11
CA GLY A 282 4.98 -4.46 -7.52
C GLY A 282 4.56 -3.33 -8.46
N ILE A 283 4.27 -2.12 -7.95
CA ILE A 283 4.05 -0.94 -8.79
C ILE A 283 5.41 -0.32 -9.11
N PRO A 284 5.86 -0.34 -10.38
CA PRO A 284 7.15 0.25 -10.75
C PRO A 284 7.13 1.77 -10.60
N ILE A 285 8.27 2.34 -10.21
CA ILE A 285 8.46 3.80 -10.17
C ILE A 285 8.70 4.30 -11.60
N PRO A 286 7.86 5.19 -12.15
CA PRO A 286 8.11 5.78 -13.46
C PRO A 286 9.47 6.48 -13.48
N PRO A 287 10.31 6.32 -14.52
CA PRO A 287 11.62 6.97 -14.57
C PRO A 287 11.54 8.50 -14.43
N ASN A 288 10.47 9.12 -14.94
CA ASN A 288 10.22 10.55 -14.88
C ASN A 288 9.34 10.97 -13.68
N LYS A 289 9.10 10.09 -12.69
CA LYS A 289 8.38 10.46 -11.48
C LYS A 289 9.13 11.57 -10.73
N ALA A 290 8.41 12.58 -10.28
CA ALA A 290 8.98 13.68 -9.53
C ALA A 290 9.66 13.17 -8.25
N ILE A 291 10.75 13.83 -7.86
CA ILE A 291 11.53 13.58 -6.63
C ILE A 291 12.32 12.25 -6.62
N VAL A 292 11.69 11.12 -6.94
CA VAL A 292 12.26 9.77 -6.72
C VAL A 292 12.49 8.98 -8.02
N GLY A 293 12.05 9.48 -9.17
CA GLY A 293 12.26 8.83 -10.46
C GLY A 293 13.73 8.80 -10.88
N ALA A 294 14.14 7.75 -11.60
CA ALA A 294 15.52 7.57 -12.08
C ALA A 294 16.06 8.74 -12.92
N ASN A 295 15.17 9.46 -13.63
CA ASN A 295 15.50 10.60 -14.47
C ASN A 295 15.30 11.95 -13.76
N ALA A 296 14.85 11.98 -12.50
CA ALA A 296 14.51 13.22 -11.80
C ALA A 296 15.69 14.20 -11.66
N PHE A 297 16.92 13.68 -11.67
CA PHE A 297 18.17 14.46 -11.57
C PHE A 297 19.10 14.25 -12.77
N ALA A 298 18.62 13.63 -13.84
CA ALA A 298 19.43 13.32 -15.02
C ALA A 298 19.38 14.46 -16.05
N HIS A 299 20.54 14.80 -16.64
CA HIS A 299 20.66 15.83 -17.68
C HIS A 299 21.31 15.26 -18.94
N GLU A 300 20.55 15.12 -20.02
CA GLU A 300 21.05 14.60 -21.30
C GLU A 300 21.58 15.72 -22.22
N SER A 301 20.95 16.90 -22.20
CA SER A 301 21.33 18.02 -23.07
C SER A 301 22.72 18.56 -22.71
N GLY A 302 23.60 18.72 -23.70
CA GLY A 302 24.95 19.24 -23.51
C GLY A 302 24.98 20.66 -22.92
N ILE A 303 23.96 21.48 -23.19
CA ILE A 303 23.81 22.82 -22.57
C ILE A 303 23.47 22.69 -21.08
N HIS A 304 22.63 21.72 -20.72
CA HIS A 304 22.28 21.46 -19.32
C HIS A 304 23.47 20.90 -18.54
N GLN A 305 24.21 19.95 -19.13
CA GLN A 305 25.41 19.39 -18.53
C GLN A 305 26.48 20.46 -18.29
N ASP A 306 26.78 21.30 -19.30
CA ASP A 306 27.73 22.42 -19.14
C ASP A 306 27.27 23.42 -18.06
N GLY A 307 25.96 23.71 -18.00
CA GLY A 307 25.38 24.55 -16.94
C GLY A 307 25.55 23.95 -15.55
N VAL A 308 25.17 22.69 -15.35
CA VAL A 308 25.27 21.97 -14.07
C VAL A 308 26.73 21.82 -13.63
N LEU A 309 27.66 21.56 -14.56
CA LEU A 309 29.09 21.49 -14.29
C LEU A 309 29.67 22.82 -13.82
N LYS A 310 29.19 23.94 -14.38
CA LYS A 310 29.58 25.28 -13.94
C LYS A 310 28.96 25.65 -12.60
N HIS A 311 27.67 25.37 -12.44
CA HIS A 311 26.91 25.68 -11.24
C HIS A 311 25.60 24.88 -11.18
N ARG A 312 25.52 23.85 -10.33
CA ARG A 312 24.36 22.93 -10.23
C ARG A 312 22.99 23.61 -10.17
N GLN A 313 22.87 24.73 -9.45
CA GLN A 313 21.60 25.48 -9.32
C GLN A 313 21.07 26.10 -10.62
N THR A 314 21.80 26.03 -11.74
CA THR A 314 21.27 26.49 -13.03
C THR A 314 20.07 25.67 -13.50
N TYR A 315 20.02 24.38 -13.14
CA TYR A 315 18.96 23.46 -13.55
C TYR A 315 18.42 22.59 -12.40
N GLU A 316 19.12 22.50 -11.26
CA GLU A 316 18.70 21.72 -10.10
C GLU A 316 18.13 22.62 -9.00
N ILE A 317 16.85 22.44 -8.66
CA ILE A 317 16.18 23.15 -7.55
C ILE A 317 16.46 22.53 -6.16
N MET A 318 16.99 21.32 -6.15
CA MET A 318 17.39 20.53 -4.97
C MET A 318 18.47 19.52 -5.39
N SER A 319 19.27 18.99 -4.45
CA SER A 319 20.23 17.93 -4.78
C SER A 319 19.60 16.54 -4.65
N ALA A 320 20.13 15.58 -5.41
CA ALA A 320 19.74 14.17 -5.30
C ALA A 320 20.01 13.62 -3.88
N GLU A 321 21.08 14.05 -3.24
CA GLU A 321 21.43 13.69 -1.86
C GLU A 321 20.33 14.07 -0.85
N THR A 322 19.68 15.22 -1.02
CA THR A 322 18.59 15.68 -0.13
C THR A 322 17.42 14.71 -0.07
N VAL A 323 17.20 13.92 -1.13
CA VAL A 323 16.10 12.94 -1.22
C VAL A 323 16.56 11.49 -1.00
N GLY A 324 17.82 11.30 -0.60
CA GLY A 324 18.41 9.97 -0.39
C GLY A 324 18.90 9.28 -1.66
N LEU A 325 19.05 10.02 -2.76
CA LEU A 325 19.68 9.54 -3.99
C LEU A 325 21.16 9.91 -3.95
N GLU A 326 21.94 9.23 -3.11
CA GLU A 326 23.38 9.45 -3.05
C GLU A 326 24.13 8.84 -4.23
N SER A 327 25.26 9.48 -4.55
CA SER A 327 26.25 9.08 -5.56
C SER A 327 27.54 8.53 -4.94
N ASN A 328 27.63 8.47 -3.59
CA ASN A 328 28.81 7.99 -2.89
C ASN A 328 28.78 6.48 -2.70
N THR A 329 29.27 5.80 -3.72
CA THR A 329 29.64 4.39 -3.66
C THR A 329 30.77 4.21 -2.65
N LEU A 330 30.47 3.66 -1.47
CA LEU A 330 31.44 2.76 -0.88
C LEU A 330 31.61 1.64 -1.91
N VAL A 331 32.72 1.62 -2.64
CA VAL A 331 32.92 0.61 -3.70
C VAL A 331 33.12 -0.74 -3.04
N LEU A 332 31.99 -1.37 -2.75
CA LEU A 332 31.91 -2.74 -2.31
C LEU A 332 32.13 -3.62 -3.54
N GLY A 333 33.12 -4.49 -3.46
CA GLY A 333 33.50 -5.36 -4.56
C GLY A 333 33.94 -6.72 -4.06
N LYS A 334 34.50 -7.52 -4.96
CA LYS A 334 34.94 -8.89 -4.66
C LYS A 334 35.92 -9.01 -3.49
N HIS A 335 36.57 -7.93 -3.06
CA HIS A 335 37.50 -7.92 -1.93
C HIS A 335 36.88 -7.41 -0.62
N SER A 336 35.64 -6.95 -0.65
CA SER A 336 34.94 -6.48 0.54
C SER A 336 34.63 -7.64 1.48
N GLY A 337 35.05 -7.49 2.73
CA GLY A 337 34.82 -8.46 3.80
C GLY A 337 33.43 -8.32 4.42
N ARG A 338 33.02 -9.36 5.17
CA ARG A 338 31.72 -9.43 5.85
C ARG A 338 31.44 -8.22 6.74
N HIS A 339 32.44 -7.77 7.50
CA HIS A 339 32.27 -6.65 8.43
C HIS A 339 31.98 -5.33 7.70
N ALA A 340 32.66 -5.09 6.58
CA ALA A 340 32.43 -3.90 5.76
C ALA A 340 31.04 -3.94 5.11
N PHE A 341 30.62 -5.10 4.60
CA PHE A 341 29.29 -5.28 4.03
C PHE A 341 28.17 -5.10 5.06
N ARG A 342 28.33 -5.65 6.28
CA ARG A 342 27.34 -5.51 7.35
C ARG A 342 27.17 -4.07 7.80
N ARG A 343 28.28 -3.36 8.02
CA ARG A 343 28.23 -1.93 8.35
C ARG A 343 27.53 -1.12 7.25
N HIS A 344 27.85 -1.41 5.98
CA HIS A 344 27.22 -0.73 4.86
C HIS A 344 25.71 -0.99 4.80
N LEU A 345 25.28 -2.24 5.05
CA LEU A 345 23.84 -2.55 5.19
C LEU A 345 23.20 -1.77 6.34
N GLU A 346 23.86 -1.66 7.49
CA GLU A 346 23.38 -0.88 8.64
C GLU A 346 23.31 0.64 8.35
N GLU A 347 24.28 1.19 7.61
CA GLU A 347 24.29 2.58 7.13
C GLU A 347 23.17 2.82 6.11
N MET A 348 22.97 1.88 5.20
CA MET A 348 21.80 1.77 4.35
C MET A 348 20.56 1.37 5.16
N GLY A 349 20.58 1.36 6.50
CA GLY A 349 19.49 1.10 7.46
C GLY A 349 18.82 -0.27 7.37
N TYR A 350 19.47 -1.28 6.81
CA TYR A 350 19.04 -2.67 6.82
C TYR A 350 19.73 -3.43 7.97
N THR A 351 18.92 -4.02 8.84
CA THR A 351 19.41 -4.89 9.91
C THR A 351 18.99 -6.32 9.59
N LEU A 352 19.95 -7.16 9.23
CA LEU A 352 19.74 -8.57 8.91
C LEU A 352 20.20 -9.45 10.07
N ASN A 353 19.47 -10.53 10.34
CA ASN A 353 19.97 -11.61 11.19
C ASN A 353 21.16 -12.32 10.51
N ASP A 354 21.86 -13.19 11.23
CA ASP A 354 23.09 -13.82 10.72
C ASP A 354 22.86 -14.73 9.51
N GLU A 355 21.68 -15.35 9.41
CA GLU A 355 21.29 -16.23 8.31
C GLU A 355 21.01 -15.43 7.04
N ASP A 356 20.13 -14.43 7.13
CA ASP A 356 19.80 -13.54 6.00
C ASP A 356 21.05 -12.80 5.52
N PHE A 357 21.86 -12.31 6.47
CA PHE A 357 23.13 -11.67 6.15
C PHE A 357 24.06 -12.62 5.38
N GLN A 358 24.13 -13.90 5.77
CA GLN A 358 24.95 -14.88 5.08
C GLN A 358 24.48 -15.08 3.63
N HIS A 359 23.17 -15.12 3.40
CA HIS A 359 22.62 -15.34 2.07
C HIS A 359 22.80 -14.12 1.18
N VAL A 360 22.43 -12.91 1.64
CA VAL A 360 22.69 -11.65 0.92
C VAL A 360 24.19 -11.50 0.62
N PHE A 361 25.06 -11.78 1.60
CA PHE A 361 26.51 -11.70 1.38
C PHE A 361 26.99 -12.68 0.30
N THR A 362 26.41 -13.88 0.22
CA THR A 362 26.76 -14.86 -0.82
C THR A 362 26.35 -14.35 -2.20
N ARG A 363 25.09 -13.90 -2.36
CA ARG A 363 24.60 -13.30 -3.62
C ARG A 363 25.38 -12.06 -4.02
N PHE A 364 25.73 -11.20 -3.05
CA PHE A 364 26.58 -10.03 -3.27
C PHE A 364 27.95 -10.41 -3.84
N LYS A 365 28.56 -11.50 -3.36
CA LYS A 365 29.85 -11.98 -3.88
C LYS A 365 29.73 -12.52 -5.30
N GLU A 366 28.68 -13.29 -5.59
CA GLU A 366 28.41 -13.75 -6.95
C GLU A 366 28.12 -12.60 -7.91
N LEU A 367 27.44 -11.56 -7.44
CA LEU A 367 27.21 -10.35 -8.21
C LEU A 367 28.53 -9.61 -8.48
N CYS A 368 29.41 -9.48 -7.49
CA CYS A 368 30.75 -8.89 -7.66
C CYS A 368 31.65 -9.67 -8.62
N ASP A 369 31.43 -10.98 -8.79
CA ASP A 369 32.19 -11.81 -9.73
C ASP A 369 31.73 -11.60 -11.18
N ARG A 370 30.45 -11.27 -11.37
CA ARG A 370 29.85 -11.00 -12.68
C ARG A 370 29.94 -9.53 -13.09
N LYS A 371 29.82 -8.63 -12.12
CA LYS A 371 29.72 -7.18 -12.30
C LYS A 371 30.92 -6.46 -11.70
N LYS A 372 31.58 -5.59 -12.49
CA LYS A 372 32.79 -4.87 -12.07
C LYS A 372 32.55 -3.84 -10.96
N HIS A 373 31.38 -3.21 -10.96
CA HIS A 373 30.98 -2.20 -9.99
C HIS A 373 29.58 -2.54 -9.50
N VAL A 374 29.47 -2.90 -8.22
CA VAL A 374 28.19 -3.09 -7.54
C VAL A 374 27.86 -1.79 -6.81
N ASP A 375 26.70 -1.22 -7.08
CA ASP A 375 26.22 0.00 -6.43
C ASP A 375 25.15 -0.28 -5.38
N ASP A 376 24.74 0.75 -4.63
CA ASP A 376 23.76 0.60 -3.55
C ASP A 376 22.40 0.11 -4.04
N ARG A 377 22.01 0.40 -5.29
CA ARG A 377 20.74 -0.10 -5.86
C ARG A 377 20.82 -1.60 -6.10
N ASP A 378 21.98 -2.10 -6.52
CA ASP A 378 22.19 -3.54 -6.62
C ASP A 378 22.10 -4.22 -5.24
N ILE A 379 22.71 -3.62 -4.21
CA ILE A 379 22.68 -4.14 -2.84
C ILE A 379 21.26 -4.08 -2.27
N GLU A 380 20.54 -2.97 -2.46
CA GLU A 380 19.13 -2.85 -2.10
C GLU A 380 18.28 -3.91 -2.78
N ALA A 381 18.47 -4.15 -4.08
CA ALA A 381 17.72 -5.14 -4.82
C ALA A 381 17.99 -6.57 -4.28
N LEU A 382 19.24 -6.88 -3.91
CA LEU A 382 19.59 -8.15 -3.26
C LEU A 382 18.95 -8.28 -1.87
N VAL A 383 18.98 -7.21 -1.08
CA VAL A 383 18.38 -7.20 0.26
C VAL A 383 16.86 -7.33 0.16
N MET A 384 16.21 -6.59 -0.74
CA MET A 384 14.75 -6.66 -0.96
C MET A 384 14.31 -8.04 -1.40
N GLY A 385 15.08 -8.69 -2.29
CA GLY A 385 14.85 -10.08 -2.66
C GLY A 385 14.96 -11.06 -1.48
N GLU A 386 15.76 -10.74 -0.47
CA GLU A 386 15.96 -11.58 0.72
C GLU A 386 15.01 -11.27 1.88
N THR A 387 14.71 -9.99 2.12
CA THR A 387 13.88 -9.56 3.26
C THR A 387 12.40 -9.88 3.09
N GLN A 388 11.99 -10.34 1.90
CA GLN A 388 10.66 -10.88 1.64
C GLN A 388 10.53 -12.31 2.21
N ARG A 389 10.65 -12.45 3.54
CA ARG A 389 10.33 -13.69 4.28
C ARG A 389 8.81 -13.90 4.31
N ILE A 390 8.25 -14.20 3.16
CA ILE A 390 7.04 -15.02 3.12
C ILE A 390 7.46 -16.41 3.58
N PRO A 391 6.66 -17.14 4.38
CA PRO A 391 6.91 -18.57 4.60
C PRO A 391 7.18 -19.26 3.25
N GLU A 392 8.41 -19.72 3.03
CA GLU A 392 8.78 -20.45 1.82
C GLU A 392 8.13 -21.84 1.88
N ILE A 393 6.84 -21.89 1.55
CA ILE A 393 6.08 -23.15 1.46
C ILE A 393 6.69 -24.01 0.35
N TYR A 394 7.11 -23.35 -0.74
CA TYR A 394 7.97 -23.94 -1.76
C TYR A 394 9.20 -23.07 -2.00
N ARG A 395 10.39 -23.67 -1.94
CA ARG A 395 11.67 -23.05 -2.29
C ARG A 395 12.15 -23.52 -3.66
N LEU A 396 12.52 -22.58 -4.51
CA LEU A 396 13.12 -22.87 -5.82
C LEU A 396 14.58 -23.28 -5.64
N GLU A 397 14.95 -24.48 -6.08
CA GLU A 397 16.33 -24.97 -5.96
C GLU A 397 17.05 -25.03 -7.32
N HIS A 398 16.32 -25.37 -8.37
CA HIS A 398 16.91 -25.48 -9.70
C HIS A 398 15.94 -25.06 -10.79
N VAL A 399 16.48 -24.33 -11.77
CA VAL A 399 15.81 -23.99 -13.02
C VAL A 399 16.74 -24.34 -14.17
N GLN A 400 16.21 -25.12 -15.11
CA GLN A 400 16.85 -25.34 -16.41
C GLN A 400 15.83 -25.08 -17.50
N VAL A 401 16.18 -24.21 -18.45
CA VAL A 401 15.32 -23.91 -19.60
C VAL A 401 16.10 -24.18 -20.89
N THR A 402 15.47 -24.89 -21.81
CA THR A 402 15.96 -25.10 -23.18
C THR A 402 15.01 -24.40 -24.14
N CYS A 403 15.49 -23.39 -24.87
CA CYS A 403 14.68 -22.62 -25.82
C CYS A 403 15.50 -22.14 -27.03
N GLY A 404 14.82 -21.77 -28.10
CA GLY A 404 15.44 -21.27 -29.33
C GLY A 404 14.41 -21.07 -30.44
N THR A 405 14.80 -20.42 -31.53
CA THR A 405 13.93 -20.23 -32.70
C THR A 405 13.64 -21.58 -33.36
N GLY A 406 12.36 -21.96 -33.48
CA GLY A 406 11.93 -23.20 -34.14
C GLY A 406 11.99 -24.47 -33.27
N VAL A 407 12.31 -24.34 -31.98
CA VAL A 407 12.17 -25.43 -31.00
C VAL A 407 11.05 -25.10 -30.02
N VAL A 408 10.38 -26.12 -29.49
CA VAL A 408 9.40 -25.95 -28.40
C VAL A 408 10.19 -25.71 -27.10
N PRO A 409 10.01 -24.55 -26.42
CA PRO A 409 10.65 -24.30 -25.14
C PRO A 409 10.23 -25.32 -24.08
N VAL A 410 11.21 -25.86 -23.34
CA VAL A 410 10.99 -26.79 -22.24
C VAL A 410 11.72 -26.27 -21.01
N ALA A 411 11.05 -26.32 -19.86
CA ALA A 411 11.63 -25.98 -18.57
C ALA A 411 11.54 -27.17 -17.62
N THR A 412 12.62 -27.40 -16.86
CA THR A 412 12.68 -28.35 -15.76
C THR A 412 12.94 -27.56 -14.48
N VAL A 413 12.14 -27.80 -13.45
CA VAL A 413 12.25 -27.13 -12.16
C VAL A 413 12.41 -28.16 -11.03
N LYS A 414 13.24 -27.81 -10.04
CA LYS A 414 13.33 -28.51 -8.77
C LYS A 414 12.85 -27.58 -7.67
N LEU A 415 11.79 -27.99 -6.97
CA LEU A 415 11.24 -27.27 -5.82
C LEU A 415 11.41 -28.12 -4.57
N ILE A 416 11.73 -27.47 -3.45
CA ILE A 416 11.61 -28.05 -2.11
C ILE A 416 10.28 -27.58 -1.55
N GLY A 417 9.34 -28.49 -1.29
CA GLY A 417 8.04 -28.16 -0.71
C GLY A 417 8.03 -28.27 0.82
N PRO A 418 6.83 -28.30 1.42
CA PRO A 418 6.67 -28.50 2.87
C PRO A 418 7.36 -29.79 3.32
N ASP A 419 7.90 -29.78 4.55
CA ASP A 419 8.63 -30.91 5.15
C ASP A 419 9.91 -31.35 4.39
N GLU A 420 10.57 -30.41 3.69
CA GLU A 420 11.80 -30.65 2.90
C GLU A 420 11.61 -31.68 1.76
N GLN A 421 10.38 -31.90 1.32
CA GLN A 421 10.11 -32.83 0.22
C GLN A 421 10.60 -32.27 -1.12
N VAL A 422 11.40 -33.06 -1.83
CA VAL A 422 11.95 -32.68 -3.14
C VAL A 422 10.97 -33.02 -4.26
N PHE A 423 10.60 -32.04 -5.07
CA PHE A 423 9.79 -32.18 -6.27
C PHE A 423 10.60 -31.80 -7.50
N ILE A 424 10.53 -32.61 -8.55
CA ILE A 424 11.11 -32.31 -9.86
C ILE A 424 10.04 -32.56 -10.90
N ASP A 425 9.73 -31.56 -11.72
CA ASP A 425 8.84 -31.71 -12.86
C ASP A 425 9.34 -30.84 -14.02
N SER A 426 8.82 -31.11 -15.20
CA SER A 426 9.12 -30.38 -16.42
C SER A 426 7.87 -30.18 -17.26
N ASP A 427 7.79 -29.06 -17.96
CA ASP A 427 6.73 -28.82 -18.93
C ASP A 427 7.22 -28.00 -20.11
N GLN A 428 6.40 -27.99 -21.15
CA GLN A 428 6.63 -27.24 -22.38
C GLN A 428 5.69 -26.03 -22.48
N GLY A 429 6.18 -24.98 -23.12
CA GLY A 429 5.47 -23.71 -23.23
C GLY A 429 5.54 -23.11 -24.63
N THR A 430 4.79 -22.04 -24.82
CA THR A 430 4.88 -21.16 -25.98
C THR A 430 6.14 -20.28 -25.95
N GLY A 431 6.71 -20.10 -24.75
CA GLY A 431 7.96 -19.38 -24.48
C GLY A 431 8.69 -19.98 -23.27
N PRO A 432 9.93 -19.56 -22.99
CA PRO A 432 10.72 -20.07 -21.87
C PRO A 432 10.06 -19.79 -20.50
N VAL A 433 9.45 -18.61 -20.34
CA VAL A 433 8.72 -18.23 -19.11
C VAL A 433 7.43 -19.03 -18.95
N ASP A 434 6.68 -19.25 -20.03
CA ASP A 434 5.45 -20.07 -20.01
C ASP A 434 5.74 -21.52 -19.64
N ALA A 435 6.81 -22.11 -20.21
CA ALA A 435 7.25 -23.47 -19.88
C ALA A 435 7.62 -23.59 -18.39
N LEU A 436 8.37 -22.60 -17.89
CA LEU A 436 8.78 -22.50 -16.51
C LEU A 436 7.59 -22.44 -15.55
N TYR A 437 6.63 -21.56 -15.79
CA TYR A 437 5.47 -21.39 -14.91
C TYR A 437 4.54 -22.60 -14.94
N LYS A 438 4.39 -23.26 -16.09
CA LYS A 438 3.64 -24.53 -16.19
C LYS A 438 4.29 -25.64 -15.38
N ALA A 439 5.62 -25.80 -15.47
CA ALA A 439 6.35 -26.79 -14.68
C ALA A 439 6.19 -26.54 -13.17
N ILE A 440 6.28 -25.28 -12.73
CA ILE A 440 6.02 -24.87 -11.34
C ILE A 440 4.57 -25.20 -10.94
N ASN A 441 3.58 -24.82 -11.76
CA ASN A 441 2.16 -25.02 -11.46
C ASN A 441 1.78 -26.50 -11.32
N ARG A 442 2.44 -27.40 -12.04
CA ARG A 442 2.21 -28.85 -11.91
C ARG A 442 2.66 -29.42 -10.57
N ILE A 443 3.71 -28.83 -9.98
CA ILE A 443 4.18 -29.18 -8.64
C ILE A 443 3.28 -28.55 -7.58
N VAL A 444 3.06 -27.24 -7.66
CA VAL A 444 2.33 -26.48 -6.62
C VAL A 444 0.83 -26.80 -6.62
N GLN A 445 0.26 -27.15 -7.77
CA GLN A 445 -1.13 -27.57 -7.98
C GLN A 445 -2.17 -26.57 -7.43
N ARG A 446 -1.89 -25.27 -7.60
CA ARG A 446 -2.81 -24.19 -7.25
C ARG A 446 -3.26 -23.44 -8.50
N PRO A 447 -4.55 -23.55 -8.88
CA PRO A 447 -5.10 -22.82 -10.02
C PRO A 447 -4.91 -21.31 -9.85
N ASN A 448 -4.23 -20.71 -10.81
CA ASN A 448 -3.99 -19.27 -10.87
C ASN A 448 -3.87 -18.82 -12.33
N GLU A 449 -4.01 -17.52 -12.54
CA GLU A 449 -3.87 -16.86 -13.83
C GLU A 449 -2.76 -15.81 -13.72
N LEU A 450 -1.80 -15.83 -14.65
CA LEU A 450 -0.82 -14.76 -14.77
C LEU A 450 -1.51 -13.52 -15.37
N VAL A 451 -1.57 -12.45 -14.59
CA VAL A 451 -2.21 -11.18 -14.99
C VAL A 451 -1.18 -10.19 -15.53
N GLU A 452 0.01 -10.16 -14.93
CA GLU A 452 1.06 -9.22 -15.28
C GLU A 452 2.43 -9.88 -15.22
N PHE A 453 3.27 -9.50 -16.18
CA PHE A 453 4.67 -9.87 -16.24
C PHE A 453 5.45 -8.68 -16.79
N ALA A 454 6.28 -8.07 -15.94
CA ALA A 454 7.12 -6.94 -16.29
C ALA A 454 8.57 -7.27 -15.96
N ILE A 455 9.48 -6.89 -16.87
CA ILE A 455 10.93 -7.02 -16.67
C ILE A 455 11.54 -5.64 -16.86
N ASN A 456 12.32 -5.22 -15.87
CA ASN A 456 13.13 -4.01 -15.92
C ASN A 456 14.60 -4.35 -15.72
N ALA A 457 15.50 -3.58 -16.33
CA ALA A 457 16.90 -3.61 -15.96
C ALA A 457 17.11 -2.65 -14.78
N VAL A 458 17.68 -3.15 -13.68
CA VAL A 458 17.98 -2.31 -12.49
C VAL A 458 19.17 -1.40 -12.78
N THR A 459 20.13 -1.91 -13.55
CA THR A 459 21.39 -1.22 -13.88
C THR A 459 21.73 -1.34 -15.36
N GLU A 460 22.68 -0.55 -15.82
CA GLU A 460 23.15 -0.57 -17.21
C GLU A 460 24.24 -1.62 -17.42
N GLY A 461 24.36 -2.14 -18.65
CA GLY A 461 25.40 -3.09 -19.05
C GLY A 461 24.86 -4.45 -19.47
N LEU A 462 25.75 -5.31 -19.99
CA LEU A 462 25.40 -6.69 -20.38
C LEU A 462 25.23 -7.61 -19.15
N ASP A 463 25.78 -7.18 -18.02
CA ASP A 463 25.76 -7.79 -16.69
C ASP A 463 24.72 -7.12 -15.77
N ALA A 464 23.78 -6.37 -16.36
CA ALA A 464 22.68 -5.74 -15.66
C ALA A 464 21.88 -6.76 -14.85
N VAL A 465 21.53 -6.38 -13.63
CA VAL A 465 20.57 -7.13 -12.82
C VAL A 465 19.18 -6.95 -13.42
N ALA A 466 18.49 -8.06 -13.68
CA ALA A 466 17.11 -8.05 -14.10
C ALA A 466 16.20 -8.06 -12.87
N GLU A 467 15.28 -7.12 -12.86
CA GLU A 467 14.16 -7.03 -11.94
C GLU A 467 12.92 -7.54 -12.67
N VAL A 468 12.27 -8.55 -12.10
CA VAL A 468 11.07 -9.14 -12.66
C VAL A 468 9.93 -9.01 -11.67
N THR A 469 8.85 -8.39 -12.12
CA THR A 469 7.60 -8.27 -11.36
C THR A 469 6.54 -9.14 -12.01
N VAL A 470 5.91 -9.98 -11.20
CA VAL A 470 4.87 -10.91 -11.62
C VAL A 470 3.61 -10.64 -10.82
N ARG A 471 2.44 -10.62 -11.47
CA ARG A 471 1.15 -10.58 -10.78
C ARG A 471 0.32 -11.78 -11.18
N ILE A 472 -0.11 -12.56 -10.19
CA ILE A 472 -0.99 -13.70 -10.38
C ILE A 472 -2.34 -13.44 -9.75
N LYS A 473 -3.39 -14.06 -10.27
CA LYS A 473 -4.75 -14.00 -9.75
C LYS A 473 -5.22 -15.40 -9.42
N GLU A 474 -5.70 -15.60 -8.19
CA GLU A 474 -6.20 -16.91 -7.76
C GLU A 474 -7.48 -17.27 -8.55
N GLN A 475 -7.49 -18.45 -9.17
CA GLN A 475 -8.70 -18.96 -9.83
C GLN A 475 -9.59 -19.64 -8.79
N GLN A 476 -10.85 -19.21 -8.71
CA GLN A 476 -11.81 -19.88 -7.83
C GLN A 476 -12.24 -21.20 -8.48
N ASN A 477 -11.99 -22.31 -7.77
CA ASN A 477 -12.69 -23.54 -8.08
C ASN A 477 -14.17 -23.31 -7.78
N SER A 478 -14.98 -23.22 -8.84
CA SER A 478 -16.42 -23.44 -8.77
C SER A 478 -16.62 -24.86 -8.24
N THR A 479 -16.72 -25.05 -6.93
CA THR A 479 -17.02 -26.35 -6.36
C THR A 479 -18.39 -26.75 -6.88
N SER A 480 -18.40 -27.72 -7.79
CA SER A 480 -19.58 -28.44 -8.24
C SER A 480 -20.23 -29.08 -7.02
N ASN A 481 -21.28 -28.45 -6.49
CA ASN A 481 -22.22 -29.14 -5.60
C ASN A 481 -22.98 -30.17 -6.43
N GLY A 482 -22.44 -31.38 -6.47
CA GLY A 482 -23.19 -32.56 -6.86
C GLY A 482 -24.19 -32.91 -5.78
N ASN A 483 -25.47 -32.98 -6.14
CA ASN A 483 -26.39 -34.00 -5.65
C ASN A 483 -27.70 -34.02 -6.46
N GLY A 484 -28.08 -35.20 -6.94
CA GLY A 484 -29.47 -35.56 -7.20
C GLY A 484 -29.83 -35.97 -8.63
N ASN A 485 -29.70 -37.27 -8.92
CA ASN A 485 -30.41 -37.97 -10.00
C ASN A 485 -31.93 -37.75 -9.92
N GLY A 486 -32.58 -37.58 -11.07
CA GLY A 486 -34.04 -37.71 -11.22
C GLY A 486 -34.47 -37.47 -12.66
N ALA A 487 -34.78 -38.56 -13.38
CA ALA A 487 -35.31 -38.55 -14.74
C ALA A 487 -36.82 -38.26 -14.76
N GLY A 488 -37.29 -37.63 -15.87
CA GLY A 488 -38.64 -37.77 -16.42
C GLY A 488 -39.71 -36.76 -15.97
N ASP A 489 -40.11 -35.85 -16.88
CA ASP A 489 -41.43 -35.79 -17.54
C ASP A 489 -41.91 -34.36 -17.86
N ASP A 490 -42.41 -34.22 -19.09
CA ASP A 490 -43.15 -33.09 -19.65
C ASP A 490 -44.51 -32.89 -18.94
N ASN A 491 -44.85 -31.66 -18.57
CA ASN A 491 -46.10 -31.01 -19.00
C ASN A 491 -46.24 -29.56 -18.52
N GLY A 492 -46.73 -28.70 -19.41
CA GLY A 492 -46.90 -27.26 -19.16
C GLY A 492 -48.10 -26.90 -18.27
N SER A 493 -47.97 -25.77 -17.58
CA SER A 493 -49.09 -24.90 -17.22
C SER A 493 -48.57 -23.58 -16.64
N THR A 494 -49.07 -22.49 -17.21
CA THR A 494 -48.83 -21.09 -16.88
C THR A 494 -49.24 -20.71 -15.45
N SER A 495 -48.35 -20.08 -14.69
CA SER A 495 -48.75 -19.10 -13.68
C SER A 495 -47.77 -17.93 -13.63
N ARG A 496 -48.33 -16.72 -13.68
CA ARG A 496 -47.63 -15.43 -13.60
C ARG A 496 -47.04 -15.27 -12.20
N GLY A 497 -45.73 -15.16 -12.12
CA GLY A 497 -45.00 -14.72 -10.93
C GLY A 497 -43.87 -13.79 -11.36
N THR A 498 -44.03 -12.51 -11.07
CA THR A 498 -43.00 -11.48 -11.20
C THR A 498 -41.80 -11.83 -10.33
N GLY A 499 -40.71 -12.26 -10.97
CA GLY A 499 -39.46 -12.58 -10.30
C GLY A 499 -38.30 -12.17 -11.19
N VAL A 500 -37.90 -10.90 -11.11
CA VAL A 500 -36.60 -10.46 -11.63
C VAL A 500 -35.54 -11.20 -10.82
N ARG A 501 -34.98 -12.28 -11.40
CA ARG A 501 -33.84 -12.98 -10.85
C ARG A 501 -32.70 -11.96 -10.71
N SER A 502 -32.39 -11.62 -9.47
CA SER A 502 -31.25 -10.80 -9.11
C SER A 502 -29.96 -11.52 -9.53
N GLN A 503 -29.35 -11.04 -10.61
CA GLN A 503 -27.94 -11.24 -10.90
C GLN A 503 -27.12 -10.48 -9.85
N PHE A 504 -27.03 -11.04 -8.65
CA PHE A 504 -25.93 -10.77 -7.74
C PHE A 504 -25.20 -12.10 -7.54
N SER A 505 -24.45 -12.50 -8.57
CA SER A 505 -23.31 -13.38 -8.37
C SER A 505 -22.34 -12.60 -7.49
N ILE A 506 -22.06 -13.17 -6.32
CA ILE A 506 -20.97 -12.76 -5.43
C ILE A 506 -19.73 -12.64 -6.31
N VAL A 507 -19.30 -11.42 -6.66
CA VAL A 507 -17.95 -11.21 -7.17
C VAL A 507 -17.05 -11.35 -5.96
N ASN A 508 -16.79 -12.60 -5.61
CA ASN A 508 -15.74 -13.00 -4.73
C ASN A 508 -14.48 -12.58 -5.48
N ARG A 509 -14.02 -11.33 -5.27
CA ARG A 509 -12.93 -10.73 -6.05
C ARG A 509 -11.74 -11.67 -5.92
N ALA A 510 -11.37 -12.31 -7.02
CA ALA A 510 -10.17 -13.12 -7.08
C ALA A 510 -8.99 -12.22 -6.72
N HIS A 511 -8.32 -12.56 -5.62
CA HIS A 511 -7.20 -11.79 -5.10
C HIS A 511 -6.03 -11.90 -6.06
N THR A 512 -5.40 -10.76 -6.29
CA THR A 512 -4.16 -10.66 -7.07
C THR A 512 -2.99 -10.58 -6.11
N TYR A 513 -1.95 -11.35 -6.39
CA TYR A 513 -0.73 -11.41 -5.60
C TYR A 513 0.43 -11.03 -6.50
N SER A 514 1.25 -10.09 -6.05
CA SER A 514 2.47 -9.67 -6.74
C SER A 514 3.67 -10.43 -6.18
N GLY A 515 4.62 -10.72 -7.03
CA GLY A 515 5.90 -11.26 -6.66
C GLY A 515 7.02 -10.56 -7.41
N TYR A 516 8.18 -10.56 -6.79
CA TYR A 516 9.34 -9.78 -7.18
C TYR A 516 10.57 -10.68 -7.18
N GLY A 517 11.39 -10.58 -8.21
CA GLY A 517 12.58 -11.40 -8.38
C GLY A 517 13.73 -10.58 -8.96
N VAL A 518 14.94 -10.79 -8.43
CA VAL A 518 16.13 -10.01 -8.77
C VAL A 518 17.26 -10.97 -9.05
N ASN A 519 17.66 -11.07 -10.31
CA ASN A 519 18.76 -11.95 -10.69
C ASN A 519 19.47 -11.42 -11.94
N THR A 520 20.75 -11.75 -12.10
CA THR A 520 21.47 -11.49 -13.35
C THR A 520 20.94 -12.35 -14.51
N ASP A 521 20.25 -13.46 -14.21
CA ASP A 521 19.54 -14.28 -15.20
C ASP A 521 18.04 -13.97 -15.16
N ILE A 522 17.50 -13.47 -16.28
CA ILE A 522 16.09 -13.07 -16.41
C ILE A 522 15.13 -14.24 -16.14
N LEU A 523 15.48 -15.47 -16.53
CA LEU A 523 14.62 -16.63 -16.34
C LEU A 523 14.60 -17.08 -14.88
N VAL A 524 15.73 -16.95 -14.19
CA VAL A 524 15.80 -17.21 -12.75
C VAL A 524 15.04 -16.13 -11.98
N ALA A 525 15.22 -14.85 -12.32
CA ALA A 525 14.46 -13.76 -11.72
C ALA A 525 12.94 -13.94 -11.93
N ALA A 526 12.52 -14.37 -13.11
CA ALA A 526 11.12 -14.69 -13.39
C ALA A 526 10.60 -15.87 -12.55
N ALA A 527 11.41 -16.92 -12.38
CA ALA A 527 11.07 -18.06 -11.53
C ALA A 527 10.92 -17.63 -10.06
N GLU A 528 11.88 -16.87 -9.53
CA GLU A 528 11.87 -16.31 -8.18
C GLU A 528 10.62 -15.44 -7.95
N ALA A 529 10.35 -14.49 -8.86
CA ALA A 529 9.19 -13.61 -8.77
C ALA A 529 7.86 -14.37 -8.78
N TYR A 530 7.73 -15.37 -9.64
CA TYR A 530 6.51 -16.18 -9.72
C TYR A 530 6.33 -17.08 -8.48
N MET A 531 7.41 -17.71 -8.01
CA MET A 531 7.40 -18.49 -6.78
C MET A 531 7.04 -17.62 -5.57
N LEU A 532 7.54 -16.40 -5.51
CA LEU A 532 7.19 -15.45 -4.47
C LEU A 532 5.69 -15.11 -4.50
N ALA A 533 5.14 -14.80 -5.68
CA ALA A 533 3.71 -14.52 -5.83
C ALA A 533 2.83 -15.71 -5.38
N LEU A 534 3.25 -16.94 -5.71
CA LEU A 534 2.58 -18.18 -5.28
C LEU A 534 2.70 -18.41 -3.77
N ASN A 535 3.89 -18.23 -3.20
CA ASN A 535 4.10 -18.35 -1.76
C ASN A 535 3.27 -17.28 -1.02
N LYS A 536 3.16 -16.05 -1.55
CA LYS A 536 2.30 -14.98 -1.02
C LYS A 536 0.84 -15.44 -0.98
N MET A 537 0.33 -15.96 -2.10
CA MET A 537 -1.02 -16.50 -2.20
C MET A 537 -1.28 -17.62 -1.16
N LEU A 538 -0.31 -18.51 -0.97
CA LEU A 538 -0.40 -19.62 0.00
C LEU A 538 -0.29 -19.13 1.46
N ALA A 539 0.64 -18.21 1.73
CA ALA A 539 0.92 -17.68 3.05
C ALA A 539 -0.20 -16.78 3.56
N VAL A 540 -0.77 -15.89 2.73
CA VAL A 540 -1.93 -15.07 3.11
C VAL A 540 -3.08 -15.94 3.58
N LYS A 541 -3.27 -17.11 2.98
CA LYS A 541 -4.29 -18.07 3.39
C LYS A 541 -4.01 -18.67 4.77
N GLN A 542 -2.76 -19.04 5.04
CA GLN A 542 -2.32 -19.58 6.33
C GLN A 542 -2.35 -18.50 7.43
N GLN A 543 -1.78 -17.33 7.15
CA GLN A 543 -1.80 -16.16 8.03
C GLN A 543 -3.22 -15.72 8.35
N ARG A 544 -4.18 -15.83 7.41
CA ARG A 544 -5.58 -15.51 7.71
C ARG A 544 -6.15 -16.43 8.80
N ILE A 545 -5.80 -17.72 8.77
CA ILE A 545 -6.23 -18.69 9.80
C ILE A 545 -5.58 -18.37 11.15
N ASP A 546 -4.28 -18.08 11.15
CA ASP A 546 -3.52 -17.81 12.38
C ASP A 546 -3.90 -16.44 12.99
N ALA A 547 -4.06 -15.42 12.16
CA ALA A 547 -4.51 -14.09 12.56
C ALA A 547 -5.95 -14.09 13.06
N GLU A 548 -6.83 -14.91 12.46
CA GLU A 548 -8.15 -15.19 13.02
C GLU A 548 -8.02 -15.70 14.46
N ALA A 549 -7.22 -16.75 14.69
CA ALA A 549 -7.01 -17.31 16.02
C ALA A 549 -6.43 -16.29 17.03
N ALA A 550 -5.44 -15.50 16.62
CA ALA A 550 -4.80 -14.48 17.45
C ALA A 550 -5.75 -13.32 17.77
N ALA A 551 -6.49 -12.82 16.78
CA ALA A 551 -7.47 -11.76 16.97
C ALA A 551 -8.56 -12.22 17.95
N TYR A 552 -9.06 -13.44 17.82
CA TYR A 552 -10.05 -14.00 18.76
C TYR A 552 -9.49 -14.12 20.19
N ALA A 553 -8.24 -14.56 20.34
CA ALA A 553 -7.59 -14.62 21.66
C ALA A 553 -7.40 -13.22 22.29
N ALA A 554 -7.21 -12.19 21.45
CA ALA A 554 -7.06 -10.80 21.87
C ALA A 554 -8.39 -10.03 22.04
N GLY A 555 -9.54 -10.70 21.86
CA GLY A 555 -10.87 -10.14 22.14
C GLY A 555 -11.68 -9.68 20.91
N TYR A 556 -11.26 -10.01 19.68
CA TYR A 556 -12.06 -9.80 18.48
C TYR A 556 -13.30 -10.70 18.51
N ASN A 557 -14.52 -10.16 18.40
CA ASN A 557 -15.75 -10.93 18.56
C ASN A 557 -16.36 -11.37 17.21
N ARG A 558 -16.62 -12.67 17.07
CA ARG A 558 -17.19 -13.30 15.87
C ARG A 558 -18.71 -13.13 15.73
N ASP A 559 -19.42 -12.86 16.83
CA ASP A 559 -20.88 -12.75 16.86
C ASP A 559 -21.39 -11.33 16.53
N ALA A 560 -20.48 -10.39 16.23
CA ALA A 560 -20.83 -9.06 15.75
C ALA A 560 -21.33 -9.13 14.29
N ALA A 561 -22.39 -8.35 13.99
CA ALA A 561 -23.19 -8.45 12.75
C ALA A 561 -22.42 -8.22 11.43
N THR A 562 -21.14 -7.90 11.47
CA THR A 562 -20.29 -7.38 10.38
C THR A 562 -19.16 -8.34 9.94
N TYR A 563 -19.17 -9.62 10.34
CA TYR A 563 -18.14 -10.58 9.93
C TYR A 563 -17.98 -10.73 8.39
N ALA A 564 -19.01 -10.34 7.62
CA ALA A 564 -19.00 -10.31 6.17
C ALA A 564 -19.72 -9.06 5.67
N VAL A 565 -19.09 -7.89 5.79
CA VAL A 565 -19.57 -6.65 5.14
C VAL A 565 -18.65 -6.29 4.00
N ASP A 566 -19.20 -5.86 2.87
CA ASP A 566 -18.38 -5.23 1.83
C ASP A 566 -17.72 -3.93 2.35
N LEU A 567 -16.82 -3.35 1.54
CA LEU A 567 -16.21 -2.02 1.76
C LEU A 567 -17.24 -0.92 2.09
N PHE A 568 -18.53 -1.16 1.82
CA PHE A 568 -19.63 -0.22 1.94
C PHE A 568 -20.61 -0.55 3.07
N GLY A 569 -20.29 -1.51 3.94
CA GLY A 569 -21.09 -1.80 5.14
C GLY A 569 -22.40 -2.54 4.88
N LYS A 570 -22.54 -3.23 3.74
CA LYS A 570 -23.68 -4.15 3.50
C LYS A 570 -23.41 -5.56 3.99
N ASN A 571 -24.20 -6.03 4.96
CA ASN A 571 -24.14 -7.40 5.46
C ASN A 571 -24.36 -8.39 4.30
N ILE A 572 -23.35 -9.22 4.03
CA ILE A 572 -23.39 -10.28 3.02
C ILE A 572 -24.34 -11.42 3.45
N THR A 573 -24.76 -11.44 4.73
CA THR A 573 -25.62 -12.49 5.31
C THR A 573 -27.11 -12.15 5.37
N SER A 574 -27.58 -10.94 5.04
CA SER A 574 -29.03 -10.68 5.03
C SER A 574 -29.67 -11.07 3.69
N LYS A 575 -29.93 -12.38 3.51
CA LYS A 575 -30.99 -12.87 2.63
C LYS A 575 -32.04 -13.60 3.46
N ALA A 576 -33.29 -13.21 3.19
CA ALA A 576 -34.57 -13.84 3.55
C ALA A 576 -35.09 -13.59 4.98
N GLU A 577 -35.95 -12.57 5.11
CA GLU A 577 -37.38 -12.79 5.37
C GLU A 577 -38.21 -12.01 4.35
#